data_AF-A0A963VMV3-F1
#
_entry.id   AF-A0A963VMV3-F1
#
_cell.length_a   1.000
_cell.length_b   1.000
_cell.length_c   1.000
_cell.angle_alpha   90.00
_cell.angle_beta   90.00
_cell.angle_gamma   90.00
#
_symmetry.space_group_name_H-M   'P 1'
#
loop_
_entity.id
_entity.type
_entity.pdbx_description
1 polymer ?
#
loop_
_entity_poly.entity_id
_entity_poly.type
_entity_poly.pdbx_seq_one_letter_code
_entity_poly.pdbx_strand_id
1 'polypeptide(L)'
;RKLLNYAEPLGHFMAFVPGLPANERRQQVWPSTVAYLARLVIHRYAMLGVLDEQGYPVREMGVLENPAGGRASAELAGRPCPECGNPTVIKKDGCDFCTACGYVGQCG
;
A
#
# COMPACT_ATOMS: atom_id res chain seq x y z
N ARG A 1 -0.52 10.76 0.17
CA ARG A 1 -0.94 11.58 1.35
C ARG A 1 -0.34 12.99 1.36
N LYS A 2 0.91 13.21 0.92
CA LYS A 2 1.50 14.56 0.75
C LYS A 2 0.60 15.54 -0.01
N LEU A 3 -0.10 15.06 -1.03
CA LEU A 3 -1.02 15.87 -1.84
C LEU A 3 -2.27 16.35 -1.08
N LEU A 4 -2.74 15.65 -0.04
CA LEU A 4 -3.98 16.03 0.68
C LEU A 4 -3.84 17.31 1.51
N ASN A 5 -2.61 17.67 1.87
CA ASN A 5 -2.30 18.87 2.64
C ASN A 5 -1.32 19.78 1.89
N TYR A 6 -1.18 19.59 0.58
CA TYR A 6 -0.30 20.44 -0.22
C TYR A 6 -0.89 21.85 -0.26
N ALA A 7 -0.08 22.85 0.08
CA ALA A 7 -0.47 24.25 0.05
C ALA A 7 0.22 24.94 -1.12
N GLU A 8 -0.56 25.57 -1.98
CA GLU A 8 -0.07 26.39 -3.09
C GLU A 8 -0.12 27.86 -2.68
N PRO A 9 0.84 28.71 -3.12
CA PRO A 9 0.76 30.15 -2.89
C PRO A 9 -0.56 30.71 -3.42
N LEU A 10 -1.35 31.35 -2.55
CA LEU A 10 -2.69 31.87 -2.86
C LEU A 10 -3.68 30.81 -3.40
N GLY A 11 -3.42 29.52 -3.18
CA GLY A 11 -4.26 28.42 -3.67
C GLY A 11 -5.42 28.04 -2.74
N HIS A 12 -5.59 28.73 -1.62
CA HIS A 12 -6.66 28.41 -0.68
C HIS A 12 -8.02 28.85 -1.20
N PHE A 13 -9.01 27.97 -1.11
CA PHE A 13 -10.36 28.27 -1.58
C PHE A 13 -11.39 27.47 -0.80
N MET A 14 -12.65 27.91 -0.86
CA MET A 14 -13.75 27.27 -0.15
C MET A 14 -14.48 26.28 -1.07
N ALA A 15 -14.70 25.05 -0.60
CA ALA A 15 -15.43 24.03 -1.34
C ALA A 15 -16.11 23.01 -0.40
N PHE A 16 -17.05 22.23 -0.95
CA PHE A 16 -17.81 21.23 -0.20
C PHE A 16 -16.93 20.07 0.29
N VAL A 17 -17.29 19.49 1.44
CA VAL A 17 -16.64 18.29 1.95
C VAL A 17 -17.26 17.05 1.28
N PRO A 18 -16.49 16.29 0.48
CA PRO A 18 -17.00 15.06 -0.11
C PRO A 18 -17.19 13.98 0.95
N GLY A 19 -18.19 13.11 0.78
CA GLY A 19 -18.47 11.97 1.66
C GLY A 19 -19.37 12.25 2.86
N LEU A 20 -19.95 13.45 2.98
CA LEU A 20 -20.99 13.69 3.98
C LEU A 20 -22.31 12.99 3.59
N PRO A 21 -23.11 12.54 4.57
CA PRO A 21 -24.42 11.95 4.32
C PRO A 21 -25.33 12.96 3.61
N ALA A 22 -26.32 12.48 2.85
CA ALA A 22 -27.10 13.31 1.91
C ALA A 22 -27.84 14.49 2.56
N ASN A 23 -28.15 14.39 3.85
CA ASN A 23 -28.78 15.42 4.67
C ASN A 23 -27.79 16.47 5.21
N GLU A 24 -26.48 16.26 5.06
CA GLU A 24 -25.44 17.15 5.54
C GLU A 24 -24.61 17.70 4.37
N ARG A 25 -24.61 19.02 4.23
CA ARG A 25 -23.76 19.73 3.27
C ARG A 25 -22.93 20.76 4.01
N ARG A 26 -21.63 20.53 4.09
CA ARG A 26 -20.68 21.45 4.69
C ARG A 26 -19.65 21.90 3.66
N GLN A 27 -19.25 23.15 3.76
CA GLN A 27 -18.10 23.70 3.04
C GLN A 27 -16.98 24.00 4.03
N GLN A 28 -15.73 23.90 3.57
CA GLN A 28 -14.56 24.29 4.33
C GLN A 28 -13.53 24.94 3.41
N VAL A 29 -12.56 25.63 3.99
CA VAL A 29 -11.39 26.13 3.25
C VAL A 29 -10.41 24.97 3.04
N TRP A 30 -9.97 24.80 1.79
CA TRP A 30 -8.97 23.84 1.36
C TRP A 30 -7.64 24.55 1.10
N PRO A 31 -6.49 23.90 1.33
CA PRO A 31 -5.17 24.54 1.21
C PRO A 31 -4.71 24.75 -0.24
N SER A 32 -5.23 23.98 -1.18
CA SER A 32 -4.94 24.09 -2.62
C SER A 32 -5.95 23.33 -3.46
N THR A 33 -6.00 23.62 -4.77
CA THR A 33 -6.78 22.85 -5.75
C THR A 33 -6.32 21.39 -5.80
N VAL A 34 -5.00 21.16 -5.73
CA VAL A 34 -4.42 19.82 -5.71
C VAL A 34 -4.92 19.01 -4.51
N ALA A 35 -4.97 19.63 -3.33
CA ALA A 35 -5.47 18.99 -2.12
C ALA A 35 -6.94 18.60 -2.23
N TYR A 36 -7.77 19.47 -2.82
CA TYR A 36 -9.18 19.18 -3.03
C TYR A 36 -9.39 18.08 -4.07
N LEU A 37 -8.66 18.11 -5.20
CA LEU A 37 -8.70 17.06 -6.21
C LEU A 37 -8.28 15.70 -5.63
N ALA A 38 -7.22 15.67 -4.82
CA ALA A 38 -6.80 14.45 -4.14
C ALA A 38 -7.92 13.87 -3.26
N ARG A 39 -8.67 14.72 -2.53
CA ARG A 39 -9.81 14.30 -1.72
C ARG A 39 -10.97 13.76 -2.57
N LEU A 40 -11.29 14.43 -3.69
CA LEU A 40 -12.35 14.00 -4.61
C LEU A 40 -12.03 12.65 -5.26
N VAL A 41 -10.77 12.44 -5.68
CA VAL A 41 -10.33 11.16 -6.26
C VAL A 41 -10.47 10.03 -5.24
N ILE A 42 -10.02 10.23 -4.00
CA ILE A 42 -10.20 9.25 -2.92
C ILE A 42 -11.68 8.93 -2.71
N HIS A 43 -12.53 9.95 -2.58
CA HIS A 43 -13.96 9.74 -2.37
C HIS A 43 -14.62 8.99 -3.54
N ARG A 44 -14.24 9.30 -4.79
CA ARG A 44 -14.76 8.58 -5.96
C ARG A 44 -14.30 7.13 -5.96
N TYR A 45 -13.05 6.85 -5.64
CA TYR A 45 -12.53 5.49 -5.56
C TYR A 45 -13.11 4.71 -4.39
N ALA A 46 -13.46 5.38 -3.29
CA ALA A 46 -14.21 4.78 -2.19
C ALA A 46 -15.61 4.34 -2.62
N MET A 47 -16.34 5.20 -3.33
CA MET A 47 -17.65 4.85 -3.91
C MET A 47 -17.59 3.70 -4.91
N LEU A 48 -16.45 3.51 -5.59
CA LEU A 48 -16.21 2.39 -6.52
C LEU A 48 -15.70 1.12 -5.83
N GLY A 49 -15.48 1.14 -4.50
CA GLY A 49 -14.97 0.00 -3.74
C GLY A 49 -13.50 -0.34 -4.01
N VAL A 50 -12.75 0.57 -4.63
CA VAL A 50 -11.31 0.39 -4.92
C VAL A 50 -10.47 0.79 -3.70
N LEU A 51 -10.82 1.92 -3.09
CA LEU A 51 -10.21 2.43 -1.86
C LEU A 51 -11.24 2.44 -0.73
N ASP A 52 -10.79 2.59 0.52
CA ASP A 52 -11.62 2.99 1.65
C ASP A 52 -11.76 4.52 1.70
N GLU A 53 -12.55 5.03 2.64
CA GLU A 53 -12.75 6.48 2.83
C GLU A 53 -11.47 7.21 3.28
N GLN A 54 -10.51 6.47 3.84
CA GLN A 54 -9.21 6.95 4.28
C GLN A 54 -8.15 6.94 3.16
N GLY A 55 -8.51 6.41 1.98
CA GLY A 55 -7.68 6.32 0.78
C GLY A 55 -6.75 5.11 0.71
N TYR A 56 -7.00 4.04 1.47
CA TYR A 56 -6.27 2.77 1.39
C TYR A 56 -6.99 1.75 0.51
N PRO A 57 -6.26 0.85 -0.16
CA PRO A 57 -6.87 -0.18 -1.00
C PRO A 57 -7.70 -1.17 -0.16
N VAL A 58 -8.96 -1.40 -0.55
CA VAL A 58 -9.86 -2.38 0.11
C VAL A 58 -9.42 -3.82 -0.19
N ARG A 59 -8.74 -4.02 -1.32
CA ARG A 59 -8.10 -5.26 -1.73
C ARG A 59 -6.71 -4.93 -2.23
N GLU A 60 -5.73 -5.79 -1.93
CA GLU A 60 -4.39 -5.69 -2.55
C GLU A 60 -4.50 -5.87 -4.07
N MET A 61 -4.76 -4.78 -4.75
CA MET A 61 -4.53 -4.66 -6.18
C MET A 61 -3.01 -4.72 -6.32
N GLY A 62 -2.48 -5.84 -6.81
CA GLY A 62 -1.05 -6.15 -6.95
C GLY A 62 -0.24 -5.24 -7.88
N VAL A 63 -0.60 -3.96 -7.97
CA VAL A 63 0.01 -2.91 -8.80
C VAL A 63 1.02 -2.09 -7.99
N LEU A 64 0.97 -2.12 -6.66
CA LEU A 64 2.00 -1.54 -5.80
C LEU A 64 2.58 -2.62 -4.91
N GLU A 65 3.80 -3.05 -5.23
CA GLU A 65 4.61 -3.86 -4.32
C GLU A 65 4.91 -2.98 -3.09
N ASN A 66 4.16 -3.20 -2.02
CA ASN A 66 4.43 -2.59 -0.73
C ASN A 66 5.63 -3.32 -0.13
N PRO A 67 6.82 -2.70 0.02
CA PRO A 67 7.99 -3.38 0.58
C PRO A 67 7.79 -3.73 2.07
N ALA A 68 6.68 -3.30 2.70
CA ALA A 68 6.33 -3.67 4.06
C ALA A 68 5.51 -4.97 4.17
N GLY A 69 5.08 -5.56 3.05
CA GLY A 69 4.53 -6.90 2.99
C GLY A 69 5.65 -7.88 2.66
N GLY A 70 6.58 -8.08 3.60
CA GLY A 70 7.52 -9.18 3.51
C GLY A 70 6.71 -10.43 3.21
N ARG A 71 6.87 -10.98 2.00
CA ARG A 71 6.44 -12.33 1.70
C ARG A 71 7.14 -13.17 2.75
N ALA A 72 6.44 -13.52 3.82
CA ALA A 72 6.66 -14.80 4.45
C ALA A 72 6.34 -15.79 3.34
N SER A 73 7.35 -16.07 2.51
CA SER A 73 7.38 -17.23 1.66
C SER A 73 6.93 -18.34 2.56
N ALA A 74 5.74 -18.90 2.29
CA ALA A 74 5.21 -20.01 3.04
C ALA A 74 6.37 -20.97 3.29
N GLU A 75 6.71 -21.18 4.57
CA GLU A 75 7.93 -21.90 4.93
C GLU A 75 7.81 -23.31 4.37
N LEU A 76 8.39 -23.54 3.19
CA LEU A 76 8.42 -24.86 2.60
C LEU A 76 9.43 -25.65 3.40
N ALA A 77 8.96 -26.74 4.02
CA ALA A 77 9.81 -27.67 4.73
C ALA A 77 10.89 -28.22 3.78
N GLY A 78 12.15 -28.12 4.21
CA GLY A 78 13.34 -28.44 3.45
C GLY A 78 14.51 -28.85 4.33
N ARG A 79 15.74 -28.70 3.82
CA ARG A 79 16.96 -29.01 4.59
C ARG A 79 17.25 -27.91 5.62
N PRO A 80 17.96 -28.21 6.72
CA PRO A 80 18.37 -27.20 7.70
C PRO A 80 19.29 -26.17 7.05
N CYS A 81 18.97 -24.89 7.25
CA CYS A 81 19.79 -23.78 6.78
C CYS A 81 21.07 -23.66 7.62
N PRO A 82 22.26 -23.53 7.00
CA PRO A 82 23.50 -23.36 7.75
C PRO A 82 23.59 -22.02 8.50
N GLU A 83 22.83 -21.00 8.08
CA GLU A 83 22.86 -19.66 8.69
C GLU A 83 21.83 -19.48 9.83
N CYS A 84 20.61 -19.99 9.65
CA CYS A 84 19.51 -19.76 10.60
C CYS A 84 18.99 -21.03 11.29
N GLY A 85 19.47 -22.22 10.92
CA GLY A 85 19.05 -23.49 11.51
C GLY A 85 17.64 -23.97 11.13
N ASN A 86 16.80 -23.11 10.55
CA ASN A 86 15.45 -23.50 10.14
C ASN A 86 15.48 -24.55 9.01
N PRO A 87 14.65 -25.61 9.08
CA PRO A 87 14.55 -26.65 8.05
C PRO A 87 13.73 -26.15 6.85
N THR A 88 14.19 -25.09 6.19
CA THR A 88 13.43 -24.35 5.17
C THR A 88 14.24 -24.04 3.91
N VAL A 89 15.34 -24.78 3.67
CA VAL A 89 16.15 -24.67 2.44
C VAL A 89 15.55 -25.52 1.32
N ILE A 90 15.23 -24.86 0.20
CA ILE A 90 14.69 -25.45 -1.03
C ILE A 90 15.63 -25.19 -2.21
N LYS A 91 15.50 -25.96 -3.30
CA LYS A 91 16.19 -25.65 -4.57
C LYS A 91 15.32 -24.67 -5.35
N LYS A 92 15.79 -23.44 -5.56
CA LYS A 92 15.12 -22.42 -6.35
C LYS A 92 16.07 -21.93 -7.43
N ASP A 93 15.65 -22.02 -8.69
CA ASP A 93 16.44 -21.59 -9.86
C ASP A 93 17.83 -22.25 -9.96
N GLY A 94 17.94 -23.52 -9.54
CA GLY A 94 19.20 -24.27 -9.51
C GLY A 94 20.11 -23.96 -8.31
N CYS A 95 19.74 -23.02 -7.45
CA CYS A 95 20.48 -22.66 -6.25
C CYS A 95 19.77 -23.14 -4.97
N ASP A 96 20.53 -23.42 -3.92
CA ASP A 96 19.93 -23.65 -2.60
C ASP A 96 19.44 -22.30 -2.04
N PHE A 97 18.17 -22.19 -1.66
CA PHE A 97 17.52 -20.98 -1.18
C PHE A 97 16.78 -21.23 0.13
N CYS A 98 17.07 -20.45 1.18
CA CYS A 98 16.32 -20.52 2.43
C CYS A 98 15.12 -19.58 2.41
N THR A 99 13.92 -20.13 2.56
CA THR A 99 12.67 -19.34 2.56
C THR A 99 12.43 -18.55 3.85
N ALA A 100 13.17 -18.82 4.92
CA ALA A 100 13.05 -18.11 6.21
C ALA A 100 13.99 -16.90 6.34
N CYS A 101 15.25 -17.02 5.91
CA CYS A 101 16.26 -15.96 6.05
C CYS A 101 16.76 -15.38 4.71
N GLY A 102 16.38 -15.98 3.58
CA GLY A 102 16.82 -15.55 2.24
C GLY A 102 18.23 -16.00 1.85
N TYR A 103 18.86 -16.90 2.59
CA TYR A 103 20.18 -17.48 2.25
C TYR A 103 20.20 -18.08 0.84
N VAL A 104 21.26 -17.83 0.06
CA VAL A 104 21.53 -18.42 -1.25
C VAL A 104 22.84 -19.21 -1.20
N GLY A 105 22.79 -20.52 -1.45
CA GLY A 105 23.92 -21.45 -1.42
C GLY A 105 24.38 -21.87 -2.82
N GLN A 106 24.91 -23.09 -2.94
CA GLN A 106 25.47 -23.59 -4.20
C GLN A 106 24.43 -23.67 -5.32
N CYS A 107 24.77 -23.04 -6.45
CA CYS A 107 24.05 -23.09 -7.71
C CYS A 107 24.68 -24.15 -8.61
N GLY A 108 23.89 -25.14 -9.03
CA GLY A 108 24.32 -26.26 -9.85
C GLY A 108 23.15 -27.07 -10.36
#